data_AF-A0A497EUQ2-F1
#
_entry.id   AF-A0A497EUQ2-F1
#
_cell.length_a   1.000
_cell.length_b   1.000
_cell.length_c   1.000
_cell.angle_alpha   90.00
_cell.angle_beta   90.00
_cell.angle_gamma   90.00
#
_symmetry.space_group_name_H-M   'P 1'
#
loop_
_entity.id
_entity.type
_entity.pdbx_description
1 polymer ?
#
loop_
_entity_poly.entity_id
_entity_poly.type
_entity_poly.pdbx_seq_one_letter_code
_entity_poly.pdbx_strand_id
1 'polypeptide(L)'
;MPGSKAPMGLYAARKLRRKRKKFRWSQREYKRRMLMLDVKADPLEGAPQARGIVIEKVGIESRQPNSAVRKCVRVQLIKNGKQVTAFLPGDGALNFIDEHDEVI
;
A
#
# COMPACT_ATOMS: atom_id res chain seq x y z
N MET A 1 -26.89 -16.14 26.65
CA MET A 1 -25.91 -16.92 25.85
C MET A 1 -26.26 -16.77 24.37
N PRO A 2 -25.30 -16.58 23.45
CA PRO A 2 -25.61 -16.65 22.03
C PRO A 2 -26.24 -18.02 21.73
N GLY A 3 -27.39 -18.03 21.03
CA GLY A 3 -28.10 -19.25 20.70
C GLY A 3 -27.32 -20.17 19.74
N SER A 4 -27.86 -21.36 19.49
CA SER A 4 -27.25 -22.34 18.58
C SER A 4 -27.13 -21.81 17.15
N LYS A 5 -26.13 -22.32 16.42
CA LYS A 5 -25.85 -21.93 15.03
C LYS A 5 -27.08 -22.16 14.15
N ALA A 6 -27.67 -21.09 13.60
CA ALA A 6 -28.82 -21.19 12.69
C ALA A 6 -28.48 -20.81 11.24
N PRO A 7 -29.07 -21.46 10.22
CA PRO A 7 -29.99 -22.61 10.26
C PRO A 7 -29.28 -23.99 10.22
N MET A 8 -29.88 -25.02 10.83
CA MET A 8 -29.41 -26.43 10.85
C MET A 8 -30.26 -27.40 9.99
N GLY A 9 -31.28 -26.92 9.29
CA GLY A 9 -32.17 -27.78 8.50
C GLY A 9 -31.48 -28.39 7.28
N LEU A 10 -31.87 -29.61 6.92
CA LEU A 10 -31.29 -30.42 5.82
C LEU A 10 -31.31 -29.68 4.46
N TYR A 11 -32.38 -28.91 4.18
CA TYR A 11 -32.53 -28.12 2.96
C TYR A 11 -32.14 -26.63 3.10
N ALA A 12 -31.38 -26.25 4.14
CA ALA A 12 -31.06 -24.85 4.45
C ALA A 12 -29.78 -24.30 3.80
N ALA A 13 -29.14 -25.06 2.90
CA ALA A 13 -27.85 -24.71 2.28
C ALA A 13 -27.84 -23.31 1.62
N ARG A 14 -28.92 -22.92 0.93
CA ARG A 14 -29.06 -21.59 0.30
C ARG A 14 -28.94 -20.45 1.32
N LYS A 15 -29.56 -20.60 2.48
CA LYS A 15 -29.55 -19.59 3.56
C LYS A 15 -28.16 -19.54 4.23
N LEU A 16 -27.50 -20.69 4.44
CA LEU A 16 -26.13 -20.73 4.95
C LEU A 16 -25.13 -20.03 4.02
N ARG A 17 -25.22 -20.27 2.70
CA ARG A 17 -24.37 -19.59 1.70
C ARG A 17 -24.58 -18.07 1.70
N ARG A 18 -25.83 -17.61 1.71
CA ARG A 18 -26.16 -16.16 1.78
C ARG A 18 -25.65 -15.54 3.08
N LYS A 19 -25.83 -16.21 4.22
CA LYS A 19 -25.33 -15.78 5.53
C LYS A 19 -23.81 -15.61 5.52
N ARG A 20 -23.07 -16.62 5.03
CA ARG A 20 -21.60 -16.53 4.91
C ARG A 20 -21.18 -15.41 3.95
N LYS A 21 -21.84 -15.25 2.79
CA LYS A 21 -21.54 -14.16 1.85
C LYS A 21 -21.72 -12.78 2.49
N LYS A 22 -22.81 -12.57 3.24
CA LYS A 22 -23.06 -11.31 3.98
C LYS A 22 -21.96 -11.02 5.00
N PHE A 23 -21.64 -11.98 5.88
CA PHE A 23 -20.60 -11.79 6.90
C PHE A 23 -19.17 -11.80 6.33
N ARG A 24 -18.95 -12.30 5.13
CA ARG A 24 -17.63 -12.23 4.47
C ARG A 24 -17.27 -10.79 4.10
N TRP A 25 -18.26 -9.96 3.77
CA TRP A 25 -18.03 -8.54 3.44
C TRP A 25 -17.60 -7.67 4.62
N SER A 26 -17.83 -8.10 5.88
CA SER A 26 -17.28 -7.40 7.04
C SER A 26 -15.79 -7.68 7.25
N GLN A 27 -15.22 -8.67 6.56
CA GLN A 27 -13.78 -8.93 6.60
C GLN A 27 -13.05 -7.90 5.73
N ARG A 28 -12.12 -7.15 6.35
CA ARG A 28 -11.37 -6.07 5.69
C ARG A 28 -10.60 -6.55 4.46
N GLU A 29 -9.90 -7.67 4.58
CA GLU A 29 -9.10 -8.26 3.49
C GLU A 29 -9.96 -8.67 2.30
N TYR A 30 -11.09 -9.33 2.56
CA TYR A 30 -12.03 -9.72 1.51
C TYR A 30 -12.60 -8.49 0.81
N LYS A 31 -12.99 -7.46 1.57
CA LYS A 31 -13.48 -6.20 1.00
C LYS A 31 -12.44 -5.51 0.13
N ARG A 32 -11.19 -5.36 0.63
CA ARG A 32 -10.09 -4.73 -0.14
C ARG A 32 -9.77 -5.49 -1.43
N ARG A 33 -9.71 -6.83 -1.35
CA ARG A 33 -9.43 -7.70 -2.50
C ARG A 33 -10.54 -7.64 -3.55
N MET A 34 -11.81 -7.81 -3.14
CA MET A 34 -12.95 -7.83 -4.07
C MET A 34 -13.18 -6.48 -4.76
N LEU A 35 -12.86 -5.37 -4.08
CA LEU A 35 -13.01 -4.03 -4.64
C LEU A 35 -11.73 -3.52 -5.34
N MET A 36 -10.65 -4.31 -5.34
CA MET A 36 -9.33 -3.95 -5.87
C MET A 36 -8.86 -2.56 -5.39
N LEU A 37 -9.11 -2.25 -4.10
CA LEU A 37 -8.82 -0.93 -3.56
C LEU A 37 -7.32 -0.62 -3.57
N ASP A 38 -6.50 -1.63 -3.28
CA ASP A 38 -5.05 -1.46 -3.18
C ASP A 38 -4.45 -1.12 -4.56
N VAL A 39 -4.88 -1.80 -5.63
CA VAL A 39 -4.42 -1.53 -7.02
C VAL A 39 -4.80 -0.12 -7.48
N LYS A 40 -5.98 0.38 -7.09
CA LYS A 40 -6.43 1.73 -7.46
C LYS A 40 -5.68 2.84 -6.74
N ALA A 41 -5.31 2.61 -5.48
CA ALA A 41 -4.64 3.60 -4.65
C ALA A 41 -3.12 3.58 -4.82
N ASP A 42 -2.54 2.43 -5.17
CA ASP A 42 -1.11 2.24 -5.29
C ASP A 42 -0.50 3.12 -6.42
N PRO A 43 0.52 3.95 -6.12
CA PRO A 43 1.23 4.69 -7.16
C PRO A 43 1.92 3.79 -8.19
N LEU A 44 2.32 2.57 -7.82
CA LEU A 44 2.99 1.59 -8.69
C LEU A 44 2.01 0.74 -9.52
N GLU A 45 0.71 0.86 -9.28
CA GLU A 45 -0.35 0.07 -9.93
C GLU A 45 -0.18 -1.45 -9.77
N GLY A 46 0.35 -1.90 -8.63
CA GLY A 46 0.56 -3.32 -8.35
C GLY A 46 1.85 -3.91 -8.94
N ALA A 47 2.72 -3.09 -9.52
CA ALA A 47 4.06 -3.51 -9.93
C ALA A 47 5.02 -3.60 -8.73
N PRO A 48 6.00 -4.54 -8.76
CA PRO A 48 6.97 -4.67 -7.67
C PRO A 48 7.99 -3.53 -7.61
N GLN A 49 8.30 -2.89 -8.75
CA GLN A 49 9.28 -1.81 -8.90
C GLN A 49 8.83 -0.85 -10.02
N ALA A 50 9.29 0.40 -10.00
CA ALA A 50 9.01 1.36 -11.06
C ALA A 50 10.14 2.39 -11.22
N ARG A 51 10.44 2.73 -12.47
CA ARG A 51 11.41 3.78 -12.78
C ARG A 51 10.84 5.17 -12.53
N GLY A 52 11.69 6.08 -12.09
CA GLY A 52 11.34 7.46 -11.85
C GLY A 52 12.50 8.42 -12.04
N ILE A 53 12.17 9.71 -12.12
CA ILE A 53 13.11 10.82 -12.27
C ILE A 53 13.15 11.60 -10.97
N VAL A 54 14.34 11.92 -10.47
CA VAL A 54 14.52 12.71 -9.26
C VAL A 54 14.15 14.17 -9.52
N ILE A 55 13.29 14.74 -8.67
CA ILE A 55 12.90 16.15 -8.72
C ILE A 55 13.74 16.96 -7.72
N GLU A 56 13.76 16.57 -6.46
CA GLU A 56 14.42 17.33 -5.39
C GLU A 56 14.90 16.42 -4.26
N LYS A 57 15.95 16.88 -3.56
CA LYS A 57 16.51 16.25 -2.37
C LYS A 57 15.75 16.72 -1.12
N VAL A 58 15.23 15.80 -0.31
CA VAL A 58 14.38 16.10 0.86
C VAL A 58 14.92 15.44 2.12
N GLY A 59 14.95 16.17 3.24
CA GLY A 59 15.22 15.60 4.56
C GLY A 59 13.91 15.34 5.32
N ILE A 60 13.66 14.10 5.73
CA ILE A 60 12.50 13.74 6.57
C ILE A 60 12.98 13.52 8.00
N GLU A 61 12.47 14.30 8.95
CA GLU A 61 12.76 14.11 10.37
C GLU A 61 12.23 12.77 10.87
N SER A 62 13.00 12.12 11.76
CA SER A 62 12.57 10.91 12.42
C SER A 62 11.42 11.20 13.39
N ARG A 63 10.47 10.26 13.49
CA ARG A 63 9.50 10.28 14.59
C ARG A 63 10.23 10.14 15.92
N GLN A 64 9.78 10.89 16.92
CA GLN A 64 10.23 10.75 18.31
C GLN A 64 10.12 9.29 18.77
N PRO A 65 11.07 8.78 19.58
CA PRO A 65 12.05 9.48 20.43
C PRO A 65 13.41 9.84 19.78
N ASN A 66 13.57 9.58 18.48
CA ASN A 66 14.87 9.72 17.81
C ASN A 66 15.11 11.15 17.29
N SER A 67 16.38 11.55 17.23
CA SER A 67 16.86 12.80 16.64
C SER A 67 17.74 12.53 15.41
N ALA A 68 17.11 12.27 14.26
CA ALA A 68 17.80 12.06 12.99
C ALA A 68 17.02 12.63 11.79
N VAL A 69 17.74 13.06 10.77
CA VAL A 69 17.15 13.46 9.47
C VAL A 69 17.43 12.35 8.45
N ARG A 70 16.38 11.67 8.00
CA ARG A 70 16.46 10.67 6.95
C ARG A 70 16.60 11.37 5.60
N LYS A 71 17.64 11.03 4.86
CA LYS A 71 17.87 11.55 3.51
C LYS A 71 16.96 10.81 2.54
N CYS A 72 16.12 11.57 1.85
CA CYS A 72 15.14 11.09 0.90
C CYS A 72 15.22 11.92 -0.38
N VAL A 73 14.59 11.42 -1.44
CA VAL A 73 14.42 12.15 -2.71
C VAL A 73 12.95 12.12 -3.12
N ARG A 74 12.49 13.21 -3.72
CA ARG A 74 11.19 13.26 -4.39
C ARG A 74 11.39 12.73 -5.81
N VAL A 75 10.65 11.70 -6.18
CA VAL A 75 10.76 11.01 -7.46
C VAL A 75 9.44 11.10 -8.20
N GLN A 76 9.48 11.44 -9.48
CA GLN A 76 8.33 11.35 -10.36
C GLN A 76 8.37 10.02 -11.12
N LEU A 77 7.33 9.21 -10.97
CA LEU A 77 7.23 7.94 -11.70
C LEU A 77 7.01 8.20 -13.19
N ILE A 78 7.84 7.62 -14.05
CA ILE A 78 7.74 7.81 -15.51
C ILE A 78 6.41 7.25 -16.04
N LYS A 79 5.95 6.14 -15.46
CA LYS A 79 4.72 5.45 -15.89
C LYS A 79 3.44 6.28 -15.68
N ASN A 80 3.36 7.01 -14.57
CA ASN A 80 2.11 7.61 -14.09
C ASN A 80 2.19 9.14 -13.91
N GLY A 81 3.39 9.72 -13.94
CA GLY A 81 3.65 11.12 -13.60
C GLY A 81 3.43 11.47 -12.12
N LYS A 82 3.05 10.49 -11.27
CA LYS A 82 2.82 10.67 -9.84
C LYS A 82 4.14 10.91 -9.12
N GLN A 83 4.13 11.84 -8.16
CA GLN A 83 5.29 12.12 -7.30
C GLN A 83 5.22 11.28 -6.03
N VAL A 84 6.33 10.63 -5.69
CA VAL A 84 6.52 9.80 -4.50
C VAL A 84 7.82 10.19 -3.80
N THR A 85 7.92 9.92 -2.50
CA THR A 85 9.17 10.12 -1.75
C THR A 85 9.85 8.78 -1.52
N ALA A 86 11.11 8.67 -1.96
CA ALA A 86 11.93 7.49 -1.79
C ALA A 86 13.03 7.75 -0.76
N PHE A 87 13.32 6.76 0.09
CA PHE A 87 14.40 6.81 1.08
C PHE A 87 15.70 6.31 0.46
N LEU A 88 16.82 6.97 0.78
CA LEU A 88 18.15 6.56 0.32
C LEU A 88 18.86 5.76 1.41
N PRO A 89 19.04 4.44 1.24
CA PRO A 89 19.77 3.62 2.20
C PRO A 89 21.29 3.79 2.04
N GLY A 90 22.02 3.67 3.15
CA GLY A 90 23.48 3.79 3.18
C GLY A 90 23.97 5.18 3.60
N ASP A 91 25.19 5.22 4.14
CA ASP A 91 25.83 6.50 4.50
C ASP A 91 26.38 7.19 3.24
N GLY A 92 26.22 8.52 3.16
CA GLY A 92 26.66 9.31 2.00
C GLY A 92 25.89 9.06 0.69
N ALA A 93 24.83 8.23 0.68
CA ALA A 93 24.08 7.89 -0.54
C ALA A 93 23.53 9.12 -1.30
N LEU A 94 23.25 10.22 -0.58
CA LEU A 94 22.78 11.48 -1.15
C LEU A 94 23.78 12.13 -2.12
N ASN A 95 25.07 11.83 -1.99
CA ASN A 95 26.12 12.42 -2.82
C ASN A 95 26.18 11.82 -4.23
N PHE A 96 25.55 10.67 -4.45
CA PHE A 96 25.57 9.94 -5.73
C PHE A 96 24.35 10.21 -6.61
N ILE A 97 23.40 11.00 -6.12
CA ILE A 97 22.12 11.23 -6.79
C ILE A 97 21.94 12.72 -6.94
N ASP A 98 21.71 13.17 -8.17
CA ASP A 98 21.42 14.55 -8.51
C ASP A 98 20.00 14.74 -9.04
N GLU A 99 19.62 16.00 -9.22
CA GLU A 99 18.34 16.35 -9.80
C GLU A 99 18.30 15.90 -11.26
N HIS A 100 17.15 15.41 -11.71
CA HIS A 100 16.92 14.84 -13.04
C HIS A 100 17.57 13.47 -13.33
N ASP A 101 18.22 12.85 -12.35
CA ASP A 101 18.69 11.46 -12.49
C ASP A 101 17.54 10.46 -12.59
N GLU A 102 17.76 9.39 -13.35
CA GLU A 102 16.85 8.26 -13.42
C GLU A 102 17.18 7.22 -12.35
N VAL A 103 16.17 6.81 -11.58
CA VAL A 103 16.26 5.83 -10.50
C VAL A 103 15.22 4.72 -10.67
N ILE A 104 15.45 3.57 -10.01
CA ILE A 104 14.56 2.38 -9.98
C ILE A 104 13.91 2.26 -8.60
#